data_AF-A0A246E841-F1
#
_entry.id   AF-A0A246E841-F1
#
_cell.length_a   1.000
_cell.length_b   1.000
_cell.length_c   1.000
_cell.angle_alpha   90.00
_cell.angle_beta   90.00
_cell.angle_gamma   90.00
#
_symmetry.space_group_name_H-M   'P 1'
#
loop_
_entity.id
_entity.type
_entity.pdbx_description
1 polymer ?
#
loop_
_entity_poly.entity_id
_entity_poly.type
_entity_poly.pdbx_seq_one_letter_code
_entity_poly.pdbx_strand_id
1 'polypeptide(L)'
;MTRRHTPLALATGSAMILMLLAGCSAPEPAETAPPEAVPSSPVATPEATASEPALPDPTCENIIREASLEELQSQGWEYQQGPFMIGEMQIDAGVSCTWTNAAEPGGNILQFGWAPLTAAETTDAERTLESQGWIREEGDGGVYLTEDPSFALNIDADGYGVTYFFGDGYAQVADVKQGLVVIERR
;
A
#
# COMPACT_ATOMS: atom_id res chain seq x y z
N MET A 1 30.04 -41.89 -16.51
CA MET A 1 31.33 -41.49 -15.88
C MET A 1 31.01 -40.96 -14.49
N THR A 2 31.52 -41.64 -13.47
CA THR A 2 31.33 -41.42 -12.04
C THR A 2 32.38 -40.46 -11.51
N ARG A 3 32.00 -39.43 -10.73
CA ARG A 3 32.85 -38.77 -9.71
C ARG A 3 31.94 -37.87 -8.86
N ARG A 4 31.51 -38.34 -7.68
CA ARG A 4 32.20 -38.43 -6.37
C ARG A 4 31.94 -37.20 -5.51
N HIS A 5 31.18 -37.47 -4.44
CA HIS A 5 30.94 -36.63 -3.28
C HIS A 5 32.22 -36.14 -2.61
N THR A 6 32.17 -34.96 -1.99
CA THR A 6 32.93 -34.69 -0.76
C THR A 6 32.13 -33.73 0.12
N PRO A 7 31.71 -34.15 1.33
CA PRO A 7 31.18 -33.27 2.36
C PRO A 7 32.34 -32.74 3.23
N LEU A 8 32.25 -31.49 3.68
CA LEU A 8 33.12 -30.97 4.74
C LEU A 8 32.27 -30.51 5.92
N ALA A 9 32.55 -31.12 7.06
CA ALA A 9 31.98 -30.85 8.37
C ALA A 9 32.86 -29.88 9.18
N LEU A 10 32.37 -29.54 10.38
CA LEU A 10 32.97 -28.80 11.52
C LEU A 10 32.72 -27.27 11.46
N ALA A 11 32.30 -26.59 12.53
CA ALA A 11 32.67 -26.78 13.92
C ALA A 11 31.62 -26.30 14.96
N THR A 12 31.75 -26.91 16.13
CA THR A 12 31.25 -26.65 17.48
C THR A 12 31.50 -25.26 18.07
N GLY A 13 30.60 -24.82 18.96
CA GLY A 13 30.84 -23.82 20.03
C GLY A 13 29.52 -23.41 20.71
N SER A 14 29.07 -24.05 21.78
CA SER A 14 29.38 -23.78 23.20
C SER A 14 29.35 -22.29 23.58
N ALA A 15 28.35 -21.87 24.35
CA ALA A 15 28.49 -21.49 25.77
C ALA A 15 27.27 -20.72 26.28
N MET A 16 26.74 -21.20 27.42
CA MET A 16 25.76 -20.52 28.26
C MET A 16 26.31 -19.20 28.80
N ILE A 17 25.43 -18.20 28.92
CA ILE A 17 25.55 -17.15 29.93
C ILE A 17 24.19 -17.03 30.63
N LEU A 18 24.11 -17.64 31.81
CA LEU A 18 23.25 -17.19 32.91
C LEU A 18 23.88 -15.95 33.52
N MET A 19 23.04 -15.02 34.02
CA MET A 19 23.22 -14.08 35.15
C MET A 19 22.35 -12.83 34.89
N LEU A 20 21.61 -12.18 35.80
CA LEU A 20 21.26 -12.34 37.21
C LEU A 20 19.99 -11.46 37.40
N LEU A 21 19.01 -11.93 38.18
CA LEU A 21 17.94 -11.06 38.68
C LEU A 21 18.52 -10.12 39.75
N ALA A 22 18.32 -8.81 39.58
CA ALA A 22 18.43 -7.84 40.66
C ALA A 22 17.09 -7.11 40.79
N GLY A 23 16.28 -7.58 41.74
CA GLY A 23 15.14 -6.82 42.24
C GLY A 23 15.63 -5.77 43.22
N CYS A 24 15.31 -4.50 42.96
CA CYS A 24 15.40 -3.46 43.98
C CYS A 24 13.99 -3.18 44.50
N SER A 25 13.82 -3.54 45.77
CA SER A 25 12.69 -3.21 46.62
C SER A 25 12.52 -1.69 46.75
N ALA A 26 11.27 -1.24 46.63
CA ALA A 26 10.85 0.13 46.84
C ALA A 26 11.04 0.59 48.30
N PRO A 27 11.35 1.87 48.54
CA PRO A 27 10.99 2.56 49.77
C PRO A 27 9.69 3.37 49.58
N GLU A 28 8.75 3.20 50.51
CA GLU A 28 7.59 4.09 50.71
C GLU A 28 7.78 4.86 52.05
N PRO A 29 7.06 5.96 52.29
CA PRO A 29 7.38 7.30 51.80
C PRO A 29 7.80 8.22 52.95
N ALA A 30 8.62 9.24 52.66
CA ALA A 30 8.83 10.35 53.57
C ALA A 30 7.61 11.28 53.52
N GLU A 31 6.96 11.46 54.68
CA GLU A 31 5.86 12.39 54.89
C GLU A 31 6.36 13.82 54.61
N THR A 32 5.97 14.34 53.43
CA THR A 32 6.25 15.71 53.00
C THR A 32 5.05 16.56 53.35
N ALA A 33 5.29 17.71 53.99
CA ALA A 33 4.28 18.68 54.35
C ALA A 33 3.36 19.04 53.16
N PRO A 34 2.09 19.42 53.41
CA PRO A 34 1.17 19.78 52.34
C PRO A 34 1.75 20.94 51.52
N PRO A 35 1.86 20.84 50.19
CA PRO A 35 2.21 21.99 49.37
C PRO A 35 1.07 23.01 49.43
N GLU A 36 1.42 24.29 49.56
CA GLU A 36 0.49 25.39 49.35
C GLU A 36 -0.16 25.26 47.97
N ALA A 37 -1.49 25.49 47.93
CA ALA A 37 -2.26 25.47 46.70
C ALA A 37 -1.80 26.61 45.76
N VAL A 38 -1.04 26.26 44.73
CA VAL A 38 -0.80 27.15 43.58
C VAL A 38 -2.09 27.26 42.77
N PRO A 39 -2.48 28.47 42.33
CA PRO A 39 -3.66 28.64 41.48
C PRO A 39 -3.48 27.88 40.17
N SER A 40 -4.42 26.99 39.84
CA SER A 40 -4.45 26.29 38.56
C SER A 40 -4.50 27.31 37.42
N SER A 41 -3.46 27.33 36.59
CA SER A 41 -3.51 28.03 35.30
C SER A 41 -4.58 27.37 34.42
N PRO A 42 -5.33 28.12 33.60
CA PRO A 42 -6.31 27.53 32.70
C PRO A 42 -5.58 26.61 31.72
N VAL A 43 -5.99 25.34 31.69
CA VAL A 43 -5.55 24.38 30.68
C VAL A 43 -6.04 24.91 29.33
N ALA A 44 -5.11 25.14 28.40
CA ALA A 44 -5.45 25.52 27.04
C ALA A 44 -6.34 24.42 26.44
N THR A 45 -7.57 24.79 26.07
CA THR A 45 -8.45 23.94 25.27
C THR A 45 -7.71 23.61 23.96
N PRO A 46 -7.62 22.33 23.54
CA PRO A 46 -7.04 22.01 22.24
C PRO A 46 -7.81 22.74 21.15
N GLU A 47 -7.13 23.59 20.38
CA GLU A 47 -7.68 24.11 19.14
C GLU A 47 -8.05 22.92 18.26
N ALA A 48 -9.31 22.86 17.83
CA ALA A 48 -9.75 21.88 16.86
C ALA A 48 -8.95 22.10 15.58
N THR A 49 -8.04 21.17 15.27
CA THR A 49 -7.36 21.13 13.97
C THR A 49 -8.44 21.12 12.90
N ALA A 50 -8.42 22.11 12.01
CA ALA A 50 -9.31 22.13 10.85
C ALA A 50 -9.09 20.82 10.06
N SER A 51 -10.14 20.01 9.94
CA SER A 51 -10.10 18.82 9.09
C SER A 51 -9.87 19.24 7.64
N GLU A 52 -8.95 18.58 6.96
CA GLU A 52 -8.77 18.74 5.52
C GLU A 52 -10.10 18.44 4.80
N PRO A 53 -10.46 19.18 3.73
CA PRO A 53 -11.68 18.90 2.99
C PRO A 53 -11.66 17.47 2.47
N ALA A 54 -12.77 16.75 2.64
CA ALA A 54 -12.90 15.43 2.06
C ALA A 54 -12.84 15.53 0.52
N LEU A 55 -12.01 14.69 -0.09
CA LEU A 55 -11.96 14.54 -1.54
C LEU A 55 -13.30 13.99 -2.06
N PRO A 56 -13.71 14.36 -3.29
CA PRO A 56 -14.92 13.80 -3.90
C PRO A 56 -14.80 12.29 -4.11
N ASP A 57 -15.95 11.62 -4.27
CA ASP A 57 -15.98 10.21 -4.61
C ASP A 57 -15.19 9.93 -5.91
N PRO A 58 -14.48 8.80 -5.99
CA PRO A 58 -13.63 8.52 -7.14
C PRO A 58 -14.44 8.22 -8.41
N THR A 59 -13.97 8.75 -9.53
CA THR A 59 -14.49 8.59 -10.89
C THR A 59 -13.32 8.43 -11.85
N CYS A 60 -13.56 7.91 -13.05
CA CYS A 60 -12.49 7.79 -14.06
C CYS A 60 -11.84 9.11 -14.47
N GLU A 61 -12.50 10.24 -14.21
CA GLU A 61 -11.98 11.57 -14.53
C GLU A 61 -11.13 12.14 -13.39
N ASN A 62 -11.41 11.78 -12.13
CA ASN A 62 -10.74 12.35 -10.96
C ASN A 62 -9.73 11.42 -10.26
N ILE A 63 -9.52 10.20 -10.77
CA ILE A 63 -8.44 9.31 -10.28
C ILE A 63 -7.18 9.39 -11.14
N ILE A 64 -7.19 10.13 -12.25
CA ILE A 64 -6.03 10.39 -13.08
C ILE A 64 -5.72 11.88 -13.12
N ARG A 65 -4.45 12.20 -13.34
CA ARG A 65 -3.99 13.56 -13.55
C ARG A 65 -4.76 14.24 -14.69
N GLU A 66 -5.12 15.51 -14.51
CA GLU A 66 -5.91 16.28 -15.48
C GLU A 66 -5.25 16.31 -16.87
N ALA A 67 -3.93 16.53 -16.93
CA ALA A 67 -3.20 16.50 -18.19
C ALA A 67 -3.28 15.13 -18.90
N SER A 68 -3.28 14.03 -18.14
CA SER A 68 -3.41 12.68 -18.70
C SER A 68 -4.84 12.39 -19.17
N LEU A 69 -5.85 12.90 -18.46
CA LEU A 69 -7.25 12.84 -18.89
C LEU A 69 -7.43 13.56 -20.24
N GLU A 70 -6.95 14.79 -20.34
CA GLU A 70 -7.02 15.59 -21.58
C GLU A 70 -6.29 14.90 -22.73
N GLU A 71 -5.09 14.37 -22.46
CA GLU A 71 -4.30 13.65 -23.46
C GLU A 71 -5.04 12.42 -23.99
N LEU A 72 -5.54 11.55 -23.11
CA LEU A 72 -6.33 10.37 -23.49
C LEU A 72 -7.55 10.75 -24.33
N GLN A 73 -8.33 11.73 -23.88
CA GLN A 73 -9.51 12.18 -24.61
C GLN A 73 -9.17 12.80 -25.97
N SER A 74 -8.08 13.57 -26.06
CA SER A 74 -7.62 14.17 -27.32
C SER A 74 -7.21 13.13 -28.37
N GLN A 75 -6.75 11.97 -27.90
CA GLN A 75 -6.38 10.82 -28.73
C GLN A 75 -7.57 9.91 -29.05
N GLY A 76 -8.78 10.24 -28.57
CA GLY A 76 -10.00 9.47 -28.82
C GLY A 76 -10.15 8.24 -27.93
N TRP A 77 -9.48 8.19 -26.79
CA TRP A 77 -9.72 7.15 -25.79
C TRP A 77 -11.03 7.41 -25.03
N GLU A 78 -11.79 6.35 -24.83
CA GLU A 78 -13.02 6.34 -24.05
C GLU A 78 -12.87 5.40 -22.86
N TYR A 79 -13.55 5.68 -21.74
CA TYR A 79 -13.49 4.87 -20.54
C TYR A 79 -14.81 4.19 -20.21
N GLN A 80 -14.70 3.01 -19.60
CA GLN A 80 -15.78 2.36 -18.88
C GLN A 80 -15.44 2.29 -17.39
N GLN A 81 -16.34 2.82 -16.57
CA GLN A 81 -16.24 2.77 -15.12
C GLN A 81 -16.80 1.47 -14.56
N GLY A 82 -16.09 0.84 -13.63
CA GLY A 82 -16.49 -0.36 -12.91
C GLY A 82 -16.07 -0.34 -11.44
N PRO A 83 -16.45 -1.37 -10.66
CA PRO A 83 -16.05 -1.46 -9.26
C PRO A 83 -14.54 -1.65 -9.12
N PHE A 84 -13.97 -1.16 -8.02
CA PHE A 84 -12.58 -1.50 -7.68
C PHE A 84 -12.50 -2.88 -7.05
N MET A 85 -11.70 -3.74 -7.66
CA MET A 85 -11.46 -5.11 -7.21
C MET A 85 -10.00 -5.27 -6.82
N ILE A 86 -9.76 -5.93 -5.69
CA ILE A 86 -8.45 -6.42 -5.29
C ILE A 86 -8.53 -7.95 -5.24
N GLY A 87 -8.04 -8.60 -6.29
CA GLY A 87 -8.36 -10.02 -6.51
C GLY A 87 -9.88 -10.22 -6.58
N GLU A 88 -10.45 -11.00 -5.67
CA GLU A 88 -11.90 -11.25 -5.57
C GLU A 88 -12.63 -10.29 -4.61
N MET A 89 -11.90 -9.42 -3.90
CA MET A 89 -12.47 -8.47 -2.94
C MET A 89 -12.93 -7.20 -3.65
N GLN A 90 -14.21 -6.85 -3.52
CA GLN A 90 -14.73 -5.58 -3.98
C GLN A 90 -14.59 -4.50 -2.91
N ILE A 91 -14.12 -3.32 -3.30
CA ILE A 91 -14.08 -2.12 -2.45
C ILE A 91 -15.14 -1.13 -2.98
N ASP A 92 -16.27 -1.03 -2.28
CA ASP A 92 -17.44 -0.27 -2.75
C ASP A 92 -17.17 1.23 -2.93
N ALA A 93 -16.26 1.79 -2.12
CA ALA A 93 -15.86 3.19 -2.19
C ALA A 93 -14.80 3.47 -3.28
N GLY A 94 -14.42 2.47 -4.06
CA GLY A 94 -13.40 2.56 -5.10
C GLY A 94 -13.96 2.47 -6.52
N VAL A 95 -13.11 2.81 -7.48
CA VAL A 95 -13.41 2.73 -8.91
C VAL A 95 -12.28 2.08 -9.70
N SER A 96 -12.62 1.28 -10.71
CA SER A 96 -11.70 0.82 -11.75
C SER A 96 -12.16 1.31 -13.11
N CYS A 97 -11.22 1.77 -13.93
CA CYS A 97 -11.48 2.47 -15.18
C CYS A 97 -10.72 1.79 -16.30
N THR A 98 -11.48 1.20 -17.22
CA THR A 98 -10.94 0.55 -18.42
C THR A 98 -11.04 1.52 -19.58
N TRP A 99 -9.91 1.95 -20.12
CA TRP A 99 -9.82 2.85 -21.26
C TRP A 99 -9.54 2.06 -22.52
N THR A 100 -10.25 2.39 -23.60
CA THR A 100 -10.11 1.75 -24.91
C THR A 100 -10.14 2.79 -26.02
N ASN A 101 -9.52 2.47 -27.14
CA ASN A 101 -9.58 3.29 -28.35
C ASN A 101 -9.99 2.43 -29.54
N ALA A 102 -11.21 2.62 -30.04
CA ALA A 102 -11.75 1.83 -31.14
C ALA A 102 -11.02 2.07 -32.48
N ALA A 103 -10.31 3.19 -32.61
CA ALA A 103 -9.53 3.51 -33.81
C ALA A 103 -8.19 2.76 -33.87
N GLU A 104 -7.74 2.15 -32.76
CA GLU A 104 -6.51 1.38 -32.65
C GLU A 104 -6.81 -0.14 -32.74
N PRO A 105 -6.70 -0.76 -33.93
CA PRO A 105 -7.00 -2.18 -34.10
C PRO A 105 -5.86 -2.99 -33.48
N GLY A 106 -6.13 -3.69 -32.37
CA GLY A 106 -5.10 -4.46 -31.67
C GLY A 106 -5.28 -4.57 -30.16
N GLY A 107 -6.19 -3.79 -29.56
CA GLY A 107 -6.62 -4.03 -28.18
C GLY A 107 -5.70 -3.42 -27.12
N ASN A 108 -5.20 -2.21 -27.33
CA ASN A 108 -4.57 -1.47 -26.24
C ASN A 108 -5.68 -1.08 -25.26
N ILE A 109 -5.73 -1.78 -24.13
CA ILE A 109 -6.56 -1.45 -22.99
C ILE A 109 -5.64 -0.78 -21.98
N LEU A 110 -6.09 0.30 -21.35
CA LEU A 110 -5.43 0.81 -20.14
C LEU A 110 -6.38 0.59 -18.97
N GLN A 111 -5.85 0.13 -17.85
CA GLN A 111 -6.57 0.08 -16.60
C GLN A 111 -5.95 1.05 -15.63
N PHE A 112 -6.79 1.87 -14.99
CA PHE A 112 -6.45 2.68 -13.82
C PHE A 112 -7.53 2.51 -12.77
N GLY A 113 -7.17 2.35 -11.52
CA GLY A 113 -8.13 2.29 -10.43
C GLY A 113 -7.60 2.88 -9.15
N TRP A 114 -8.53 3.30 -8.30
CA TRP A 114 -8.23 3.90 -7.01
C TRP A 114 -9.34 3.55 -6.02
N ALA A 115 -8.98 3.24 -4.78
CA ALA A 115 -9.92 3.05 -3.70
C ALA A 115 -9.36 3.52 -2.35
N PRO A 116 -10.20 4.07 -1.45
CA PRO A 116 -9.79 4.26 -0.07
C PRO A 116 -9.77 2.89 0.61
N LEU A 117 -8.84 2.69 1.55
CA LEU A 117 -8.73 1.47 2.35
C LEU A 117 -8.51 1.82 3.81
N THR A 118 -9.15 1.07 4.69
CA THR A 118 -8.76 1.01 6.10
C THR A 118 -7.50 0.17 6.27
N ALA A 119 -6.76 0.36 7.37
CA ALA A 119 -5.58 -0.46 7.67
C ALA A 119 -5.89 -1.98 7.73
N ALA A 120 -7.11 -2.34 8.16
CA ALA A 120 -7.56 -3.73 8.18
C ALA A 120 -7.77 -4.28 6.76
N GLU A 121 -8.46 -3.52 5.90
CA GLU A 121 -8.65 -3.89 4.49
C GLU A 121 -7.31 -3.98 3.75
N THR A 122 -6.38 -3.04 3.96
CA THR A 122 -5.03 -3.10 3.40
C THR A 122 -4.31 -4.39 3.80
N THR A 123 -4.30 -4.71 5.09
CA THR A 123 -3.62 -5.92 5.60
C THR A 123 -4.24 -7.19 5.02
N ASP A 124 -5.57 -7.26 4.95
CA ASP A 124 -6.28 -8.42 4.41
C ASP A 124 -6.08 -8.55 2.89
N ALA A 125 -6.09 -7.45 2.16
CA ALA A 125 -5.87 -7.40 0.71
C ALA A 125 -4.45 -7.83 0.34
N GLU A 126 -3.43 -7.27 0.99
CA GLU A 126 -2.02 -7.63 0.75
C GLU A 126 -1.80 -9.13 0.98
N ARG A 127 -2.23 -9.64 2.14
CA ARG A 127 -2.12 -11.07 2.48
C ARG A 127 -2.85 -11.96 1.48
N THR A 128 -4.01 -11.54 1.00
CA THR A 128 -4.81 -12.32 0.04
C THR A 128 -4.10 -12.42 -1.30
N LEU A 129 -3.63 -11.31 -1.85
CA LEU A 129 -2.88 -11.30 -3.10
C LEU A 129 -1.57 -12.10 -3.00
N GLU A 130 -0.81 -11.95 -1.92
CA GLU A 130 0.39 -12.76 -1.69
C GLU A 130 0.08 -14.27 -1.64
N SER A 131 -1.04 -14.65 -1.01
CA SER A 131 -1.48 -16.06 -0.99
C SER A 131 -1.87 -16.59 -2.37
N GLN A 132 -2.20 -15.71 -3.30
CA GLN A 132 -2.51 -16.02 -4.70
C GLN A 132 -1.27 -16.01 -5.61
N GLY A 133 -0.09 -15.73 -5.05
CA GLY A 133 1.19 -15.74 -5.79
C GLY A 133 1.59 -14.38 -6.36
N TRP A 134 0.94 -13.29 -5.97
CA TRP A 134 1.40 -11.95 -6.31
C TRP A 134 2.74 -11.65 -5.64
N ILE A 135 3.60 -10.91 -6.35
CA ILE A 135 4.97 -10.65 -5.94
C ILE A 135 5.00 -9.33 -5.16
N ARG A 136 5.46 -9.38 -3.91
CA ARG A 136 5.60 -8.21 -3.05
C ARG A 136 6.90 -7.48 -3.28
N GLU A 137 6.81 -6.16 -3.40
CA GLU A 137 7.95 -5.25 -3.42
C GLU A 137 7.70 -4.05 -2.52
N GLU A 138 8.71 -3.69 -1.74
CA GLU A 138 8.67 -2.48 -0.92
C GLU A 138 8.95 -1.26 -1.81
N GLY A 139 8.15 -0.20 -1.64
CA GLY A 139 8.24 1.05 -2.38
C GLY A 139 8.40 2.26 -1.49
N ASP A 140 8.68 3.41 -2.11
CA ASP A 140 8.64 4.69 -1.40
C ASP A 140 7.17 5.02 -1.08
N GLY A 141 6.83 5.05 0.21
CA GLY A 141 5.50 5.42 0.69
C GLY A 141 4.44 4.31 0.65
N GLY A 142 4.81 3.07 0.35
CA GLY A 142 3.87 1.97 0.31
C GLY A 142 4.45 0.65 -0.20
N VAL A 143 3.55 -0.27 -0.55
CA VAL A 143 3.88 -1.63 -0.99
C VAL A 143 3.31 -1.85 -2.38
N TYR A 144 4.09 -2.45 -3.27
CA TYR A 144 3.60 -2.94 -4.56
C TYR A 144 3.33 -4.44 -4.47
N LEU A 145 2.17 -4.87 -4.96
CA LEU A 145 1.92 -6.26 -5.30
C LEU A 145 1.72 -6.38 -6.80
N THR A 146 2.63 -7.08 -7.46
CA THR A 146 2.69 -7.20 -8.92
C THR A 146 2.27 -8.60 -9.36
N GLU A 147 1.59 -8.69 -10.49
CA GLU A 147 1.22 -9.97 -11.11
C GLU A 147 2.50 -10.72 -11.50
N ASP A 148 2.51 -12.04 -11.33
CA ASP A 148 3.61 -12.86 -11.81
C ASP A 148 3.72 -12.74 -13.35
N PRO A 149 4.86 -12.28 -13.89
CA PRO A 149 5.02 -12.01 -15.31
C PRO A 149 4.88 -13.25 -16.20
N SER A 150 4.95 -14.46 -15.63
CA SER A 150 4.70 -15.69 -16.37
C SER A 150 3.22 -15.93 -16.71
N PHE A 151 2.30 -15.21 -16.05
CA PHE A 151 0.86 -15.26 -16.30
C PHE A 151 0.29 -13.95 -16.87
N ALA A 152 1.05 -12.86 -16.79
CA ALA A 152 0.64 -11.55 -17.27
C ALA A 152 0.36 -11.52 -18.78
N LEU A 153 -0.75 -10.89 -19.17
CA LEU A 153 -1.11 -10.70 -20.59
C LEU A 153 -0.27 -9.60 -21.23
N ASN A 154 0.04 -8.57 -20.46
CA ASN A 154 0.87 -7.42 -20.84
C ASN A 154 1.91 -7.19 -19.74
N ILE A 155 3.11 -6.76 -20.13
CA ILE A 155 4.16 -6.34 -19.20
C ILE A 155 4.83 -5.06 -19.71
N ASP A 156 5.30 -4.21 -18.80
CA ASP A 156 6.15 -3.08 -19.16
C ASP A 156 7.61 -3.49 -19.46
N ALA A 157 8.45 -2.51 -19.76
CA ALA A 157 9.85 -2.73 -20.12
C ALA A 157 10.69 -3.34 -18.98
N ASP A 158 10.26 -3.17 -17.74
CA ASP A 158 10.91 -3.74 -16.55
C ASP A 158 10.32 -5.11 -16.17
N GLY A 159 9.31 -5.57 -16.90
CA GLY A 159 8.70 -6.89 -16.76
C GLY A 159 7.50 -6.92 -15.81
N TYR A 160 6.91 -5.78 -15.46
CA TYR A 160 5.74 -5.75 -14.58
C TYR A 160 4.44 -5.76 -15.38
N GLY A 161 3.55 -6.71 -15.05
CA GLY A 161 2.16 -6.69 -15.46
C GLY A 161 1.29 -5.88 -14.50
N VAL A 162 0.03 -6.31 -14.35
CA VAL A 162 -0.94 -5.63 -13.47
C VAL A 162 -0.31 -5.45 -12.09
N THR A 163 -0.41 -4.23 -11.57
CA THR A 163 0.24 -3.88 -10.31
C THR A 163 -0.69 -3.10 -9.43
N TYR A 164 -0.85 -3.58 -8.20
CA TYR A 164 -1.45 -2.82 -7.11
C TYR A 164 -0.38 -2.06 -6.34
N PHE A 165 -0.69 -0.84 -5.92
CA PHE A 165 0.09 -0.10 -4.93
C PHE A 165 -0.78 0.21 -3.72
N PHE A 166 -0.28 -0.12 -2.53
CA PHE A 166 -0.92 0.13 -1.24
C PHE A 166 -0.18 1.25 -0.53
N GLY A 167 -0.81 2.42 -0.47
CA GLY A 167 -0.33 3.59 0.25
C GLY A 167 -1.04 3.76 1.59
N ASP A 168 -0.77 4.87 2.28
CA ASP A 168 -1.44 5.20 3.54
C ASP A 168 -2.93 5.54 3.30
N GLY A 169 -3.81 4.59 3.63
CA GLY A 169 -5.26 4.75 3.55
C GLY A 169 -5.87 4.56 2.16
N TYR A 170 -5.13 4.03 1.17
CA TYR A 170 -5.65 3.80 -0.17
C TYR A 170 -4.91 2.69 -0.92
N ALA A 171 -5.54 2.20 -1.99
CA ALA A 171 -4.89 1.40 -3.02
C ALA A 171 -5.09 2.01 -4.41
N GLN A 172 -4.12 1.76 -5.28
CA GLN A 172 -4.15 2.04 -6.70
C GLN A 172 -3.94 0.76 -7.48
N VAL A 173 -4.44 0.70 -8.72
CA VAL A 173 -4.10 -0.37 -9.67
C VAL A 173 -3.85 0.21 -11.05
N ALA A 174 -2.86 -0.33 -11.76
CA ALA A 174 -2.66 -0.07 -13.17
C ALA A 174 -2.37 -1.36 -13.94
N ASP A 175 -2.64 -1.33 -15.26
CA ASP A 175 -2.38 -2.48 -16.17
C ASP A 175 -0.89 -2.88 -16.19
N VAL A 176 0.00 -1.92 -15.97
CA VAL A 176 1.44 -2.13 -15.73
C VAL A 176 1.94 -1.16 -14.66
N LYS A 177 3.03 -1.51 -13.95
CA LYS A 177 3.56 -0.71 -12.83
C LYS A 177 3.87 0.72 -13.22
N GLN A 178 4.46 0.94 -14.40
CA GLN A 178 4.73 2.30 -14.91
C GLN A 178 3.48 3.18 -14.98
N GLY A 179 2.30 2.60 -15.20
CA GLY A 179 1.04 3.34 -15.32
C GLY A 179 0.56 3.98 -14.02
N LEU A 180 1.04 3.52 -12.86
CA LEU A 180 0.63 4.05 -11.55
C LEU A 180 0.95 5.55 -11.38
N VAL A 181 1.98 6.05 -12.06
CA VAL A 181 2.38 7.49 -12.01
C VAL A 181 1.29 8.43 -12.54
N VAL A 182 0.35 7.92 -13.34
CA VAL A 182 -0.77 8.68 -13.90
C VAL A 182 -1.88 8.89 -12.86
N ILE A 183 -1.93 8.04 -11.83
CA ILE A 183 -3.03 8.00 -10.87
C ILE A 183 -2.79 9.04 -9.77
N GLU A 184 -3.72 9.98 -9.67
CA GLU A 184 -3.75 11.02 -8.65
C GLU A 184 -5.21 11.30 -8.32
N ARG A 185 -5.63 11.03 -7.08
CA ARG A 185 -6.98 11.37 -6.64
C ARG A 185 -7.04 12.86 -6.35
N ARG A 186 -7.97 13.56 -7.02
CA ARG A 186 -8.18 15.01 -6.94
C ARG A 186 -9.60 15.38 -6.54
#